data_AF-A0A536P2H7-F1
#
_entry.id   AF-A0A536P2H7-F1
#
_cell.length_a   1.000
_cell.length_b   1.000
_cell.length_c   1.000
_cell.angle_alpha   90.00
_cell.angle_beta   90.00
_cell.angle_gamma   90.00
#
_symmetry.space_group_name_H-M   'P 1'
#
loop_
_entity.id
_entity.type
_entity.pdbx_description
1 polymer ?
#
loop_
_entity_poly.entity_id
_entity_poly.type
_entity_poly.pdbx_seq_one_letter_code
_entity_poly.pdbx_strand_id
1 'polypeptide(L)'
;MVRLGRLLRAAALFLTLAAVAQELSKPETERRWHGRVAGVPYDFRFPTPKRFRDAYWNPDDQRIFTDRVVGIGWAINFAQLLPRLQEGYRRLAERS
;
A
#
# COMPACT_ATOMS: atom_id res chain seq x y z
N MET A 1 13.43 26.66 3.73
CA MET A 1 12.27 25.87 3.25
C MET A 1 12.61 24.40 3.23
N VAL A 2 11.93 23.57 4.02
CA VAL A 2 12.11 22.12 3.98
C VAL A 2 11.48 21.61 2.68
N ARG A 3 12.23 20.88 1.86
CA ARG A 3 11.69 20.29 0.62
C ARG A 3 10.63 19.25 1.00
N LEU A 4 9.44 19.29 0.39
CA LEU A 4 8.32 18.37 0.64
C LEU A 4 8.77 16.89 0.68
N GLY A 5 9.67 16.50 -0.22
CA GLY A 5 10.21 15.14 -0.25
C GLY A 5 10.94 14.70 1.03
N ARG A 6 11.55 15.63 1.79
CA ARG A 6 12.16 15.30 3.09
C ARG A 6 11.09 15.01 4.15
N LEU A 7 9.99 15.76 4.15
CA LEU A 7 8.88 15.54 5.07
C LEU A 7 8.22 14.18 4.80
N LEU A 8 7.99 13.84 3.53
CA LEU A 8 7.43 12.53 3.16
C LEU A 8 8.35 11.37 3.57
N ARG A 9 9.66 11.50 3.38
CA ARG A 9 10.64 10.49 3.82
C ARG A 9 10.66 10.35 5.34
N ALA A 10 10.64 11.47 6.07
CA ALA A 10 10.58 11.47 7.53
C ALA A 10 9.28 10.80 8.04
N ALA A 11 8.14 11.11 7.41
CA ALA A 11 6.87 10.48 7.74
C ALA A 11 6.90 8.96 7.48
N ALA A 12 7.43 8.52 6.33
CA ALA A 12 7.57 7.11 6.02
C ALA A 12 8.49 6.37 7.02
N LEU A 13 9.62 6.99 7.39
CA LEU A 13 10.52 6.45 8.40
C LEU A 13 9.82 6.36 9.76
N PHE A 14 9.12 7.42 10.18
CA PHE A 14 8.38 7.45 11.44
C PHE A 14 7.31 6.35 11.49
N LEU A 15 6.51 6.20 10.44
CA LEU A 15 5.50 5.13 10.35
C LEU A 15 6.15 3.74 10.40
N THR A 16 7.35 3.59 9.81
CA THR A 16 8.11 2.33 9.87
C THR A 16 8.55 2.00 11.28
N LEU A 17 9.16 2.95 11.97
CA LEU A 17 9.56 2.78 13.35
C LEU A 17 8.37 2.51 14.27
N ALA A 18 7.25 3.22 14.06
CA ALA A 18 6.02 3.02 14.83
C ALA A 18 5.42 1.61 14.60
N ALA A 19 5.39 1.12 13.37
CA ALA A 19 4.90 -0.23 13.07
C ALA A 19 5.78 -1.32 13.71
N VAL A 20 7.12 -1.15 13.66
CA VAL A 20 8.05 -2.07 14.31
C VAL A 20 7.89 -2.03 15.82
N ALA A 21 7.81 -0.84 16.43
CA ALA A 21 7.60 -0.68 17.86
C ALA A 21 6.28 -1.32 18.33
N GLN A 22 5.20 -1.17 17.56
CA GLN A 22 3.91 -1.80 17.81
C GLN A 22 3.97 -3.34 17.81
N GLU A 23 4.81 -3.94 16.97
CA GLU A 23 4.99 -5.40 16.98
C GLU A 23 5.90 -5.84 18.13
N LEU A 24 6.97 -5.11 18.41
CA LEU A 24 7.89 -5.44 19.50
C LEU A 24 7.27 -5.27 20.90
N SER A 25 6.29 -4.37 21.05
CA SER A 25 5.54 -4.19 22.30
C SER A 25 4.60 -5.36 22.63
N LYS A 26 4.34 -6.26 21.67
CA LYS A 26 3.51 -7.45 21.88
C LYS A 26 4.37 -8.62 22.37
N PRO A 27 3.78 -9.55 23.17
CA PRO A 27 4.37 -10.86 23.42
C PRO A 27 4.75 -11.55 22.12
N GLU A 28 5.82 -12.34 22.11
CA GLU A 28 6.36 -12.92 20.87
C GLU A 28 5.35 -13.75 20.08
N THR A 29 4.48 -14.46 20.81
CA THR A 29 3.40 -15.29 20.27
C THR A 29 2.28 -14.49 19.61
N GLU A 30 2.15 -13.19 19.92
CA GLU A 30 1.13 -12.30 19.38
C GLU A 30 1.65 -11.40 18.25
N ARG A 31 2.97 -11.44 17.96
CA ARG A 31 3.57 -10.68 16.87
C ARG A 31 3.12 -11.25 15.53
N ARG A 32 2.49 -10.41 14.73
CA ARG A 32 1.98 -10.78 13.40
C ARG A 32 2.86 -10.26 12.29
N TRP A 33 3.63 -9.19 12.53
CA TRP A 33 4.47 -8.53 11.52
C TRP A 33 3.69 -8.02 10.30
N HIS A 34 2.38 -7.82 10.44
CA HIS A 34 1.52 -7.17 9.45
C HIS A 34 0.33 -6.52 10.15
N GLY A 35 -0.23 -5.46 9.56
CA GLY A 35 -1.34 -4.72 10.14
C GLY A 35 -1.51 -3.33 9.56
N ARG A 36 -1.99 -2.39 10.38
CA ARG A 36 -2.08 -0.97 10.05
C ARG A 36 -1.48 -0.12 11.16
N VAL A 37 -0.84 0.98 10.78
CA VAL A 37 -0.33 2.03 11.67
C VAL A 37 -0.86 3.37 11.17
N ALA A 38 -1.60 4.09 12.02
CA ALA A 38 -2.27 5.34 11.64
C ALA A 38 -3.11 5.24 10.33
N GLY A 39 -3.76 4.09 10.11
CA GLY A 39 -4.54 3.80 8.89
C GLY A 39 -3.72 3.33 7.68
N VAL A 40 -2.38 3.40 7.75
CA VAL A 40 -1.47 2.95 6.70
C VAL A 40 -1.15 1.45 6.85
N PRO A 41 -1.36 0.61 5.81
CA PRO A 41 -1.02 -0.80 5.90
C PRO A 41 0.49 -1.02 6.00
N TYR A 42 0.89 -2.07 6.72
CA TYR A 42 2.25 -2.58 6.72
C TYR A 42 2.27 -4.11 6.67
N ASP A 43 3.30 -4.65 6.04
CA ASP A 43 3.57 -6.08 6.03
C ASP A 43 5.08 -6.34 5.94
N PHE A 44 5.64 -7.00 6.94
CA PHE A 44 7.06 -7.34 7.02
C PHE A 44 7.32 -8.84 6.88
N ARG A 45 6.29 -9.61 6.52
CA ARG A 45 6.44 -11.06 6.28
C ARG A 45 7.14 -11.30 4.96
N PHE A 46 7.76 -12.47 4.82
CA PHE A 46 8.34 -12.88 3.56
C PHE A 46 7.24 -12.92 2.46
N PRO A 47 7.48 -12.29 1.30
CA PRO A 47 6.48 -12.20 0.26
C PRO A 47 6.36 -13.53 -0.50
N THR A 48 5.22 -13.73 -1.18
CA THR A 48 5.06 -14.84 -2.13
C THR A 48 4.63 -14.31 -3.49
N PRO A 49 4.96 -15.00 -4.60
CA PRO A 49 4.52 -14.58 -5.94
C PRO A 49 3.00 -14.41 -6.04
N LYS A 50 2.24 -15.31 -5.37
CA LYS A 50 0.79 -15.20 -5.27
C LYS A 50 0.36 -13.87 -4.66
N ARG A 51 0.98 -13.43 -3.55
CA ARG A 51 0.64 -12.15 -2.90
C ARG A 51 0.95 -10.95 -3.79
N PHE A 52 2.00 -11.00 -4.60
CA PHE A 52 2.26 -9.96 -5.61
C PHE A 52 1.13 -9.88 -6.64
N ARG A 53 0.74 -11.02 -7.23
CA ARG A 53 -0.39 -11.04 -8.16
C ARG A 53 -1.67 -10.53 -7.49
N ASP A 54 -2.00 -11.04 -6.31
CA ASP A 54 -3.24 -10.69 -5.60
C ASP A 54 -3.30 -9.21 -5.19
N ALA A 55 -2.15 -8.55 -4.94
CA ALA A 55 -2.09 -7.14 -4.58
C ALA A 55 -2.05 -6.20 -5.80
N TYR A 56 -1.29 -6.55 -6.84
CA TYR A 56 -1.01 -5.65 -7.97
C TYR A 56 -1.82 -5.95 -9.22
N TRP A 57 -2.35 -7.16 -9.36
CA TRP A 57 -3.08 -7.63 -10.55
C TRP A 57 -4.16 -8.65 -10.18
N ASN A 58 -5.21 -8.18 -9.50
CA ASN A 58 -6.33 -9.01 -9.10
C ASN A 58 -7.64 -8.49 -9.72
N PRO A 59 -8.10 -9.09 -10.83
CA PRO A 59 -9.35 -8.71 -11.47
C PRO A 59 -10.58 -8.90 -10.56
N ASP A 60 -10.53 -9.87 -9.64
CA ASP A 60 -11.64 -10.22 -8.75
C ASP A 60 -11.79 -9.24 -7.57
N ASP A 61 -10.73 -8.49 -7.23
CA ASP A 61 -10.76 -7.44 -6.22
C ASP A 61 -11.09 -6.09 -6.89
N GLN A 62 -12.23 -5.50 -6.53
CA GLN A 62 -12.71 -4.25 -7.12
C GLN A 62 -11.98 -3.00 -6.58
N ARG A 63 -11.10 -3.14 -5.58
CA ARG A 63 -10.35 -2.03 -5.00
C ARG A 63 -9.16 -1.65 -5.88
N ILE A 64 -8.93 -0.34 -6.04
CA ILE A 64 -7.72 0.19 -6.67
C ILE A 64 -6.54 0.13 -5.70
N PHE A 65 -6.77 0.51 -4.44
CA PHE A 65 -5.76 0.47 -3.38
C PHE A 65 -5.90 -0.82 -2.57
N THR A 66 -4.86 -1.62 -2.57
CA THR A 66 -4.77 -2.89 -1.85
C THR A 66 -3.67 -2.79 -0.78
N ASP A 67 -3.64 -3.76 0.14
CA ASP A 67 -2.57 -3.81 1.13
C ASP A 67 -1.26 -4.23 0.44
N ARG A 68 -0.16 -3.53 0.74
CA ARG A 68 1.13 -3.82 0.11
C ARG A 68 1.70 -5.15 0.60
N VAL A 69 2.39 -5.86 -0.30
CA VAL A 69 2.96 -7.18 -0.01
C VAL A 69 4.14 -7.11 0.96
N VAL A 70 4.97 -6.07 0.85
CA VAL A 70 6.15 -5.86 1.70
C VAL A 70 6.34 -4.36 1.97
N GLY A 71 6.69 -4.02 3.20
CA GLY A 71 6.94 -2.67 3.66
C GLY A 71 5.67 -1.96 4.11
N ILE A 72 5.63 -0.62 3.92
CA ILE A 72 4.54 0.24 4.39
C ILE A 72 3.87 0.94 3.20
N GLY A 73 2.55 1.11 3.33
CA GLY A 73 1.69 1.77 2.36
C GLY A 73 0.77 0.81 1.63
N TRP A 74 0.13 1.33 0.60
CA TRP A 74 -0.79 0.61 -0.26
C TRP A 74 -0.07 0.12 -1.52
N ALA A 75 -0.51 -1.03 -2.04
CA ALA A 75 -0.27 -1.42 -3.42
C ALA A 75 -1.36 -0.84 -4.32
N ILE A 76 -1.10 -0.88 -5.63
CA ILE A 76 -2.04 -0.43 -6.66
C ILE A 76 -2.42 -1.66 -7.48
N ASN A 77 -3.71 -1.97 -7.49
CA ASN A 77 -4.27 -3.00 -8.34
C ASN A 77 -4.47 -2.44 -9.76
N PHE A 78 -3.51 -2.73 -10.63
CA PHE A 78 -3.51 -2.21 -12.00
C PHE A 78 -4.63 -2.79 -12.86
N ALA A 79 -5.13 -3.98 -12.52
CA ALA A 79 -6.30 -4.57 -13.19
C ALA A 79 -7.55 -3.69 -13.06
N GLN A 80 -7.68 -2.93 -11.96
CA GLN A 80 -8.78 -2.00 -11.73
C GLN A 80 -8.45 -0.57 -12.15
N LEU A 81 -7.20 -0.14 -12.01
CA LEU A 81 -6.79 1.23 -12.31
C LEU A 81 -6.83 1.53 -13.82
N LEU A 82 -6.24 0.65 -14.64
CA LEU A 82 -6.05 0.93 -16.07
C LEU A 82 -7.37 1.13 -16.84
N PRO A 83 -8.40 0.27 -16.70
CA PRO A 83 -9.67 0.47 -17.41
C PRO A 83 -10.38 1.77 -17.00
N ARG A 84 -10.31 2.14 -15.71
CA ARG A 84 -10.92 3.38 -15.20
C ARG A 84 -10.22 4.64 -15.74
N LEU A 85 -8.90 4.59 -15.88
CA LEU A 85 -8.13 5.67 -16.50
C LEU A 85 -8.45 5.81 -17.99
N GLN A 86 -8.52 4.69 -18.72
CA GLN A 86 -8.91 4.67 -20.13
C GLN A 86 -10.31 5.26 -20.34
N GLU A 87 -11.26 4.84 -19.52
CA GLU A 87 -12.62 5.37 -19.54
C GLU A 87 -12.66 6.87 -19.24
N GLY A 88 -11.91 7.33 -18.23
CA GLY A 88 -11.79 8.74 -17.90
C GLY A 88 -11.20 9.56 -19.06
N TYR A 89 -10.16 9.06 -19.71
CA TYR A 89 -9.53 9.72 -20.85
C TYR A 89 -10.49 9.84 -22.04
N ARG A 90 -11.19 8.75 -22.37
CA ARG A 90 -12.18 8.74 -23.47
C ARG A 90 -13.27 9.79 -23.26
N ARG A 91 -13.82 9.90 -22.06
CA ARG A 91 -14.84 10.92 -21.72
C ARG A 91 -14.34 12.35 -21.86
N LEU A 92 -13.05 12.60 -21.61
CA LEU A 92 -12.46 13.92 -21.79
C LEU A 92 -12.27 14.24 -23.27
N ALA A 93 -11.81 13.27 -24.07
CA ALA A 93 -11.63 13.43 -25.51
C ALA A 93 -12.96 13.62 -26.27
N GLU A 94 -14.05 13.00 -25.83
CA GLU A 94 -15.38 13.18 -26.42
C GLU A 94 -16.01 14.56 -26.09
N ARG A 95 -15.46 15.30 -25.12
CA ARG A 95 -15.95 16.62 -24.70
C ARG A 95 -15.19 17.79 -25.33
N SER A 96 -14.06 17.54 -25.98
CA SER A 96 -13.20 18.54 -26.65
C SER A 96 -13.43 18.57 -28.15
#